data_AF-A0A9D3Q1D6-F1
#
_entry.id   AF-A0A9D3Q1D6-F1
#
_cell.length_a   1.000
_cell.length_b   1.000
_cell.length_c   1.000
_cell.angle_alpha   90.00
_cell.angle_beta   90.00
_cell.angle_gamma   90.00
#
_symmetry.space_group_name_H-M   'P 1'
#
loop_
_entity.id
_entity.type
_entity.pdbx_description
1 polymer ?
#
loop_
_entity_poly.entity_id
_entity_poly.type
_entity_poly.pdbx_seq_one_letter_code
_entity_poly.pdbx_strand_id
1 'polypeptide(L)'
;MNSAFKNRVSMGNDISSDEKEEKAEQAAAVLYRKVPLLADVGIDRCLLAYSGLDSTAVLQRNYSSRLQGSGRHLREVGRLGAELLGAVGPMLAAETPFPLAVGIGAVVVSTLLGKILASPGESTVDLLQRIFAEQKENEVRDLMGEYLKRHQMYVFDTRKLQEELQYWERLLSAQLTRLKNAMLRDGHMSSGTLKIWVNGAAFHSQMLIHLARLQPGGSTPARVAICTYQEDLQELLDKYRRYKASSIVLERREAIEVNVSVSMYPVDHEIFGYEIHDRELKRKGEIDIDDINIPSYVSYSSVVQAYVDRMFSQCEQITGMRQYFRDTLRNLDTLIAQRGEFRYFT
;
A
#
# COMPACT_ATOMS: atom_id res chain seq x y z
N MET A 1 8.64 76.13 -25.36
CA MET A 1 7.55 76.04 -24.38
C MET A 1 6.99 74.62 -24.38
N ASN A 2 7.41 73.86 -23.36
CA ASN A 2 6.82 72.67 -22.72
C ASN A 2 6.21 71.55 -23.57
N SER A 3 7.13 70.69 -24.02
CA SER A 3 7.02 69.22 -23.92
C SER A 3 6.91 68.80 -22.43
N ALA A 4 5.88 68.03 -22.07
CA ALA A 4 5.86 67.13 -20.90
C ALA A 4 4.57 66.30 -20.86
N PHE A 5 4.31 65.44 -21.86
CA PHE A 5 3.44 64.29 -21.65
C PHE A 5 4.28 63.16 -21.08
N LYS A 6 4.20 63.05 -19.76
CA LYS A 6 4.95 62.13 -18.91
C LYS A 6 4.48 60.70 -19.19
N ASN A 7 5.26 59.95 -19.98
CA ASN A 7 5.20 58.50 -20.04
C ASN A 7 5.43 57.93 -18.63
N ARG A 8 4.35 57.63 -17.90
CA ARG A 8 4.39 56.68 -16.79
C ARG A 8 4.40 55.29 -17.41
N VAL A 9 5.60 54.81 -17.72
CA VAL A 9 5.85 53.38 -17.85
C VAL A 9 5.50 52.76 -16.49
N SER A 10 4.37 52.06 -16.45
CA SER A 10 4.05 51.13 -15.38
C SER A 10 5.11 50.05 -15.42
N MET A 11 6.18 50.19 -14.63
CA MET A 11 7.09 49.10 -14.32
C MET A 11 6.31 48.12 -13.43
N GLY A 12 5.51 47.27 -14.07
CA GLY A 12 5.02 46.06 -13.43
C GLY A 12 6.23 45.20 -13.11
N ASN A 13 6.54 45.05 -11.83
CA ASN A 13 7.37 43.95 -11.35
C ASN A 13 6.58 42.67 -11.64
N ASP A 14 6.72 42.13 -12.84
CA ASP A 14 6.21 40.81 -13.16
C ASP A 14 6.99 39.81 -12.32
N ILE A 15 6.33 39.31 -11.27
CA ILE A 15 6.86 38.27 -10.40
C ILE A 15 7.27 37.08 -11.28
N SER A 16 8.53 36.64 -11.13
CA SER A 16 9.11 35.55 -11.90
C SER A 16 8.36 34.23 -11.69
N SER A 17 8.39 33.35 -12.69
CA SER A 17 7.83 31.99 -12.58
C SER A 17 8.42 31.23 -11.39
N ASP A 18 9.73 31.37 -11.18
CA ASP A 18 10.46 30.66 -10.12
C ASP A 18 9.98 31.09 -8.72
N GLU A 19 9.68 32.38 -8.54
CA GLU A 19 9.18 32.90 -7.27
C GLU A 19 7.76 32.39 -6.97
N LYS A 20 6.92 32.20 -8.01
CA LYS A 20 5.59 31.60 -7.86
C LYS A 20 5.68 30.13 -7.45
N GLU A 21 6.59 29.40 -8.07
CA GLU A 21 6.85 27.99 -7.76
C GLU A 21 7.38 27.82 -6.33
N GLU A 22 8.37 28.62 -5.93
CA GLU A 22 8.92 28.59 -4.57
C GLU A 22 7.84 28.86 -3.50
N LYS A 23 6.95 29.84 -3.75
CA LYS A 23 5.83 30.12 -2.85
C LYS A 23 4.81 28.99 -2.80
N ALA A 24 4.52 28.36 -3.93
CA ALA A 24 3.66 27.19 -3.98
C ALA A 24 4.25 26.02 -3.18
N GLU A 25 5.55 25.77 -3.30
CA GLU A 25 6.26 24.74 -2.54
C GLU A 25 6.28 25.02 -1.02
N GLN A 26 6.50 26.27 -0.62
CA GLN A 26 6.43 26.69 0.78
C GLN A 26 5.04 26.46 1.36
N ALA A 27 3.99 26.84 0.64
CA ALA A 27 2.61 26.60 1.03
C ALA A 27 2.31 25.09 1.14
N ALA A 28 2.67 24.31 0.13
CA ALA A 28 2.53 22.87 0.10
C ALA A 28 3.25 22.17 1.26
N ALA A 29 4.43 22.66 1.63
CA ALA A 29 5.22 22.14 2.75
C ALA A 29 4.47 22.24 4.09
N VAL A 30 3.85 23.39 4.34
CA VAL A 30 3.05 23.60 5.55
C VAL A 30 1.80 22.72 5.52
N LEU A 31 1.09 22.68 4.39
CA LEU A 31 -0.10 21.83 4.22
C LEU A 31 0.21 20.37 4.49
N TYR A 32 1.28 19.84 3.89
CA TYR A 32 1.66 18.43 4.05
C TYR A 32 1.96 18.07 5.51
N ARG A 33 2.63 18.98 6.24
CA ARG A 33 2.95 18.77 7.65
C ARG A 33 1.72 18.81 8.56
N LYS A 34 0.77 19.72 8.29
CA LYS A 34 -0.40 19.93 9.17
C LYS A 34 -1.59 19.04 8.81
N VAL A 35 -1.80 18.78 7.53
CA VAL A 35 -2.95 18.06 7.00
C VAL A 35 -2.50 16.96 6.02
N PRO A 36 -2.03 15.81 6.52
CA PRO A 36 -1.68 14.69 5.66
C PRO A 36 -2.96 13.96 5.19
N LEU A 37 -3.33 14.16 3.92
CA LEU A 37 -4.44 13.47 3.25
C LEU A 37 -3.97 12.20 2.52
N LEU A 38 -3.01 11.48 3.11
CA LEU A 38 -2.48 10.26 2.52
C LEU A 38 -3.48 9.10 2.69
N ALA A 39 -3.80 8.44 1.58
CA ALA A 39 -4.48 7.15 1.59
C ALA A 39 -3.48 6.04 1.94
N ASP A 40 -3.96 4.98 2.58
CA ASP A 40 -3.16 3.77 2.76
C ASP A 40 -3.08 3.01 1.43
N VAL A 41 -1.95 3.13 0.73
CA VAL A 41 -1.67 2.49 -0.58
C VAL A 41 -0.51 1.50 -0.51
N GLY A 42 0.11 1.37 0.66
CA GLY A 42 1.30 0.55 0.86
C GLY A 42 1.06 -0.96 0.76
N ILE A 43 2.17 -1.69 0.70
CA ILE A 43 2.17 -3.15 0.88
C ILE A 43 1.83 -3.44 2.34
N ASP A 44 0.94 -4.41 2.52
CA ASP A 44 0.47 -4.86 3.82
C ASP A 44 1.61 -5.32 4.72
N ARG A 45 1.55 -4.93 6.00
CA ARG A 45 2.58 -5.21 6.99
C ARG A 45 2.90 -6.71 7.12
N CYS A 46 1.93 -7.60 6.94
CA CYS A 46 2.17 -9.04 7.03
C CYS A 46 2.88 -9.56 5.79
N LEU A 47 2.52 -9.08 4.59
CA LEU A 47 3.29 -9.39 3.39
C LEU A 47 4.72 -8.89 3.55
N LEU A 48 4.93 -7.65 4.00
CA LEU A 48 6.27 -7.12 4.25
C LEU A 48 7.06 -7.96 5.27
N ALA A 49 6.44 -8.30 6.40
CA ALA A 49 7.09 -9.04 7.48
C ALA A 49 7.56 -10.44 7.07
N TYR A 50 6.82 -11.12 6.19
CA TYR A 50 7.12 -12.50 5.79
C TYR A 50 7.82 -12.62 4.44
N SER A 51 7.94 -11.54 3.66
CA SER A 51 8.57 -11.56 2.32
C SER A 51 10.09 -11.43 2.33
N GLY A 52 10.67 -11.03 3.47
CA GLY A 52 12.11 -10.80 3.63
C GLY A 52 12.90 -12.06 3.99
N LEU A 53 14.23 -11.91 4.05
CA LEU A 53 15.15 -12.97 4.44
C LEU A 53 14.96 -13.46 5.88
N ASP A 54 14.35 -12.64 6.75
CA ASP A 54 14.13 -12.94 8.15
C ASP A 54 12.75 -13.58 8.43
N SER A 55 12.02 -14.01 7.40
CA SER A 55 10.62 -14.45 7.53
C SER A 55 10.41 -15.55 8.59
N THR A 56 11.33 -16.50 8.69
CA THR A 56 11.26 -17.57 9.70
C THR A 56 11.57 -17.05 11.11
N ALA A 57 12.50 -16.10 11.24
CA ALA A 57 12.79 -15.46 12.53
C ALA A 57 11.61 -14.61 13.03
N VAL A 58 10.91 -13.94 12.10
CA VAL A 58 9.68 -13.19 12.40
C VAL A 58 8.59 -14.15 12.88
N LEU A 59 8.37 -15.27 12.19
CA LEU A 59 7.45 -16.32 12.67
C LEU A 59 7.82 -16.82 14.06
N GLN A 60 9.08 -17.18 14.27
CA GLN A 60 9.58 -17.68 15.55
C GLN A 60 9.32 -16.65 16.65
N ARG A 61 9.67 -15.38 16.44
CA ARG A 61 9.46 -14.32 17.42
C ARG A 61 7.97 -14.11 17.76
N ASN A 62 7.10 -14.16 16.76
CA ASN A 62 5.67 -13.88 16.96
C ASN A 62 4.93 -15.01 17.70
N TYR A 63 5.39 -16.25 17.56
CA TYR A 63 4.65 -17.41 18.06
C TYR A 63 5.38 -18.25 19.13
N SER A 64 6.71 -18.17 19.28
CA SER A 64 7.46 -19.05 20.22
C SER A 64 7.06 -18.86 21.67
N SER A 65 6.94 -17.61 22.15
CA SER A 65 6.54 -17.33 23.54
C SER A 65 5.12 -17.81 23.85
N ARG A 66 4.24 -17.77 22.84
CA ARG A 66 2.86 -18.25 22.95
C ARG A 66 2.82 -19.77 22.96
N LEU A 67 3.54 -20.43 22.06
CA LEU A 67 3.64 -21.89 22.01
C LEU A 67 4.22 -22.47 23.31
N GLN A 68 5.22 -21.81 23.91
CA GLN A 68 5.81 -22.22 25.19
C GLN A 68 4.88 -21.99 26.40
N GLY A 69 4.11 -20.89 26.42
CA GLY A 69 3.13 -20.61 27.48
C GLY A 69 1.86 -21.49 27.43
N SER A 70 1.54 -22.06 26.27
CA SER A 70 0.33 -22.86 26.02
C SER A 70 0.45 -24.34 26.40
N GLY A 71 1.41 -24.74 27.23
CA GLY A 71 1.64 -26.13 27.66
C GLY A 71 0.42 -26.85 28.29
N ARG A 72 -0.64 -26.12 28.69
CA ARG A 72 -1.92 -26.69 29.15
C ARG A 72 -3.02 -26.79 28.07
N HIS A 73 -2.87 -26.12 26.93
CA HIS A 73 -3.82 -26.16 25.80
C HIS A 73 -3.53 -27.28 24.78
N LEU A 74 -2.49 -28.10 24.98
CA LEU A 74 -2.11 -29.20 24.07
C LEU A 74 -3.24 -30.21 23.78
N ARG A 75 -4.13 -30.51 24.75
CA ARG A 75 -5.31 -31.35 24.51
C ARG A 75 -6.37 -30.67 23.65
N GLU A 76 -6.42 -29.35 23.72
CA GLU A 76 -7.38 -28.52 22.98
C GLU A 76 -6.84 -28.20 21.58
N VAL A 77 -5.53 -28.06 21.40
CA VAL A 77 -4.83 -28.02 20.11
C VAL A 77 -4.95 -29.36 19.37
N GLY A 78 -4.91 -30.50 20.08
CA GLY A 78 -5.24 -31.81 19.49
C GLY A 78 -6.71 -31.93 19.07
N ARG A 79 -7.64 -31.35 19.84
CA ARG A 79 -9.08 -31.31 19.52
C ARG A 79 -9.39 -30.33 18.37
N LEU A 80 -8.79 -29.15 18.39
CA LEU A 80 -8.83 -28.14 17.33
C LEU A 80 -8.11 -28.63 16.07
N GLY A 81 -7.04 -29.43 16.20
CA GLY A 81 -6.35 -30.08 15.09
C GLY A 81 -7.21 -31.15 14.40
N ALA A 82 -8.13 -31.77 15.14
CA ALA A 82 -9.18 -32.63 14.57
C ALA A 82 -10.30 -31.81 13.88
N GLU A 83 -10.63 -30.61 14.37
CA GLU A 83 -11.58 -29.68 13.74
C GLU A 83 -10.99 -28.87 12.57
N LEU A 84 -9.69 -28.56 12.56
CA LEU A 84 -8.97 -27.74 11.56
C LEU A 84 -8.56 -28.49 10.29
N LEU A 85 -9.31 -29.55 9.94
CA LEU A 85 -9.14 -30.44 8.80
C LEU A 85 -7.90 -31.34 8.88
N GLY A 86 -8.10 -32.61 8.49
CA GLY A 86 -7.24 -33.78 8.70
C GLY A 86 -5.82 -33.76 8.12
N ALA A 87 -5.30 -32.62 7.68
CA ALA A 87 -3.91 -32.45 7.25
C ALA A 87 -2.99 -31.94 8.38
N VAL A 88 -3.49 -31.11 9.31
CA VAL A 88 -2.65 -30.44 10.34
C VAL A 88 -2.70 -31.16 11.69
N GLY A 89 -3.83 -31.78 12.05
CA GLY A 89 -4.00 -32.51 13.30
C GLY A 89 -2.99 -33.64 13.53
N PRO A 90 -2.79 -34.57 12.57
CA PRO A 90 -1.76 -35.60 12.68
C PRO A 90 -0.34 -35.05 12.75
N MET A 91 -0.09 -33.86 12.19
CA MET A 91 1.22 -33.22 12.11
C MET A 91 1.64 -32.49 13.40
N LEU A 92 0.71 -31.78 14.04
CA LEU A 92 0.94 -31.22 15.39
C LEU A 92 1.18 -32.34 16.40
N ALA A 93 0.55 -33.49 16.20
CA ALA A 93 0.76 -34.70 17.00
C ALA A 93 2.09 -35.41 16.69
N ALA A 94 2.62 -35.28 15.48
CA ALA A 94 3.86 -35.93 15.02
C ALA A 94 5.12 -35.03 15.15
N GLU A 95 4.98 -33.79 15.64
CA GLU A 95 6.06 -32.80 15.81
C GLU A 95 6.88 -32.51 14.54
N THR A 96 6.32 -32.79 13.36
CA THR A 96 7.00 -32.61 12.08
C THR A 96 7.11 -31.11 11.73
N PRO A 97 8.31 -30.61 11.37
CA PRO A 97 8.49 -29.21 11.01
C PRO A 97 7.70 -28.84 9.75
N PHE A 98 7.23 -27.58 9.67
CA PHE A 98 6.56 -27.08 8.47
C PHE A 98 7.61 -26.78 7.39
N PRO A 99 7.58 -27.47 6.24
CA PRO A 99 8.56 -27.26 5.19
C PRO A 99 8.34 -25.90 4.52
N LEU A 100 9.42 -25.22 4.11
CA LEU A 100 9.38 -23.98 3.34
C LEU A 100 8.56 -22.86 4.02
N ALA A 101 8.70 -22.72 5.34
CA ALA A 101 8.07 -21.70 6.18
C ALA A 101 8.75 -20.32 6.03
N VAL A 102 8.79 -19.85 4.77
CA VAL A 102 9.41 -18.60 4.33
C VAL A 102 8.55 -17.96 3.25
N GLY A 103 8.55 -16.63 3.12
CA GLY A 103 7.69 -15.95 2.15
C GLY A 103 6.21 -16.24 2.39
N ILE A 104 5.53 -16.68 1.34
CA ILE A 104 4.10 -17.06 1.40
C ILE A 104 3.84 -18.29 2.28
N GLY A 105 4.80 -19.21 2.39
CA GLY A 105 4.69 -20.34 3.31
C GLY A 105 4.64 -19.87 4.76
N ALA A 106 5.37 -18.80 5.09
CA ALA A 106 5.31 -18.21 6.42
C ALA A 106 3.94 -17.56 6.70
N VAL A 107 3.34 -16.90 5.71
CA VAL A 107 1.97 -16.37 5.82
C VAL A 107 0.96 -17.48 6.12
N VAL A 108 1.08 -18.63 5.46
CA VAL A 108 0.20 -19.79 5.71
C VAL A 108 0.37 -20.30 7.14
N VAL A 109 1.61 -20.47 7.60
CA VAL A 109 1.92 -20.90 8.98
C VAL A 109 1.37 -19.91 10.01
N SER A 110 1.60 -18.61 9.85
CA SER A 110 1.11 -17.60 10.80
C SER A 110 -0.41 -17.63 10.89
N THR A 111 -1.07 -17.84 9.77
CA THR A 111 -2.53 -17.91 9.70
C THR A 111 -3.08 -19.16 10.39
N LEU A 112 -2.44 -20.31 10.18
CA LEU A 112 -2.76 -21.55 10.88
C LEU A 112 -2.62 -21.39 12.39
N LEU A 113 -1.48 -20.86 12.84
CA LEU A 113 -1.20 -20.64 14.26
C LEU A 113 -2.15 -19.61 14.89
N GLY A 114 -2.52 -18.57 14.15
CA GLY A 114 -3.50 -17.57 14.59
C GLY A 114 -4.86 -18.20 14.93
N LYS A 115 -5.33 -19.12 14.08
CA LYS A 115 -6.59 -19.87 14.29
C LYS A 115 -6.50 -20.83 15.48
N ILE A 116 -5.39 -21.57 15.60
CA ILE A 116 -5.22 -22.60 16.64
C ILE A 116 -5.12 -21.97 18.04
N LEU A 117 -4.36 -20.89 18.17
CA LEU A 117 -4.06 -20.31 19.49
C LEU A 117 -5.21 -19.47 20.06
N ALA A 118 -6.39 -19.47 19.41
CA ALA A 118 -7.57 -18.65 19.74
C ALA A 118 -7.21 -17.20 20.11
N SER A 119 -6.08 -16.71 19.57
CA SER A 119 -5.56 -15.41 19.87
C SER A 119 -6.25 -14.41 18.94
N PRO A 120 -6.33 -13.13 19.30
CA PRO A 120 -6.61 -12.05 18.35
C PRO A 120 -5.40 -11.87 17.41
N GLY A 121 -4.96 -12.96 16.78
CA GLY A 121 -3.93 -13.03 15.76
C GLY A 121 -4.62 -13.09 14.41
N GLU A 122 -4.12 -12.26 13.48
CA GLU A 122 -4.71 -11.98 12.18
C GLU A 122 -5.11 -13.26 11.44
N SER A 123 -6.41 -13.51 11.31
CA SER A 123 -6.92 -14.60 10.49
C SER A 123 -6.65 -14.32 9.00
N THR A 124 -6.73 -15.34 8.13
CA THR A 124 -6.65 -15.12 6.67
C THR A 124 -7.65 -14.05 6.22
N VAL A 125 -8.82 -14.06 6.86
CA VAL A 125 -9.90 -13.13 6.59
C VAL A 125 -9.50 -11.72 7.01
N ASP A 126 -8.85 -11.53 8.16
CA ASP A 126 -8.38 -10.21 8.60
C ASP A 126 -7.23 -9.69 7.73
N LEU A 127 -6.31 -10.57 7.32
CA LEU A 127 -5.24 -10.25 6.37
C LEU A 127 -5.81 -9.77 5.03
N LEU A 128 -6.71 -10.56 4.44
CA LEU A 128 -7.34 -10.22 3.17
C LEU A 128 -8.25 -8.98 3.33
N GLN A 129 -9.00 -8.85 4.42
CA GLN A 129 -9.81 -7.64 4.65
C GLN A 129 -8.95 -6.38 4.73
N ARG A 130 -7.76 -6.45 5.35
CA ARG A 130 -6.83 -5.30 5.43
C ARG A 130 -6.17 -4.99 4.09
N ILE A 131 -5.75 -6.02 3.35
CA ILE A 131 -5.16 -5.85 2.01
C ILE A 131 -6.17 -5.21 1.05
N PHE A 132 -7.43 -5.63 1.13
CA PHE A 132 -8.48 -5.28 0.17
C PHE A 132 -9.48 -4.23 0.70
N ALA A 133 -9.23 -3.65 1.88
CA ALA A 133 -9.99 -2.55 2.49
C ALA A 133 -11.53 -2.70 2.38
N GLU A 134 -12.05 -3.85 2.80
CA GLU A 134 -13.47 -4.23 2.74
C GLU A 134 -14.11 -4.21 1.34
N GLN A 135 -13.35 -4.09 0.25
CA GLN A 135 -13.90 -4.19 -1.10
C GLN A 135 -14.46 -5.59 -1.31
N LYS A 136 -15.80 -5.71 -1.23
CA LYS A 136 -16.52 -6.97 -1.15
C LYS A 136 -16.42 -7.82 -2.41
N GLU A 137 -16.09 -7.22 -3.55
CA GLU A 137 -16.04 -7.88 -4.86
C GLU A 137 -14.69 -7.61 -5.52
N ASN A 138 -13.69 -8.42 -5.19
CA ASN A 138 -12.37 -8.27 -5.78
C ASN A 138 -11.79 -9.63 -6.18
N GLU A 139 -11.70 -9.86 -7.49
CA GLU A 139 -11.17 -11.12 -8.04
C GLU A 139 -9.73 -11.40 -7.57
N VAL A 140 -8.88 -10.38 -7.40
CA VAL A 140 -7.50 -10.56 -6.90
C VAL A 140 -7.52 -11.09 -5.47
N ARG A 141 -8.43 -10.61 -4.62
CA ARG A 141 -8.62 -11.12 -3.25
C ARG A 141 -9.03 -12.57 -3.25
N ASP A 142 -10.02 -12.90 -4.06
CA ASP A 142 -10.61 -14.23 -4.07
C ASP A 142 -9.60 -15.26 -4.58
N LEU A 143 -8.80 -14.89 -5.59
CA LEU A 143 -7.67 -15.71 -6.05
C LEU A 143 -6.57 -15.88 -4.99
N MET A 144 -6.20 -14.81 -4.27
CA MET A 144 -5.23 -14.92 -3.17
C MET A 144 -5.76 -15.81 -2.03
N GLY A 145 -7.05 -15.70 -1.70
CA GLY A 145 -7.70 -16.53 -0.69
C GLY A 145 -7.74 -18.01 -1.07
N GLU A 146 -8.14 -18.31 -2.31
CA GLU A 146 -8.12 -19.70 -2.80
C GLU A 146 -6.69 -20.24 -2.90
N TYR A 147 -5.70 -19.44 -3.34
CA TYR A 147 -4.30 -19.85 -3.28
C TYR A 147 -3.87 -20.27 -1.88
N LEU A 148 -4.12 -19.43 -0.86
CA LEU A 148 -3.70 -19.72 0.52
C LEU A 148 -4.38 -20.98 1.06
N LYS A 149 -5.66 -21.18 0.73
CA LYS A 149 -6.43 -22.38 1.09
C LYS A 149 -5.86 -23.64 0.44
N ARG A 150 -5.52 -23.58 -0.85
CA ARG A 150 -4.92 -24.71 -1.58
C ARG A 150 -3.52 -25.03 -1.08
N HIS A 151 -2.73 -23.99 -0.79
CA HIS A 151 -1.42 -24.13 -0.17
C HIS A 151 -1.52 -24.88 1.16
N GLN A 152 -2.41 -24.43 2.05
CA GLN A 152 -2.69 -25.10 3.31
C GLN A 152 -3.10 -26.56 3.12
N MET A 153 -3.92 -26.85 2.11
CA MET A 153 -4.48 -28.19 1.88
C MET A 153 -3.44 -29.20 1.36
N TYR A 154 -2.45 -28.73 0.59
CA TYR A 154 -1.48 -29.58 -0.10
C TYR A 154 -0.03 -29.39 0.34
N VAL A 155 0.26 -28.60 1.37
CA VAL A 155 1.65 -28.26 1.76
C VAL A 155 2.58 -29.48 1.91
N PHE A 156 2.05 -30.65 2.28
CA PHE A 156 2.83 -31.89 2.45
C PHE A 156 2.83 -32.83 1.23
N ASP A 157 2.01 -32.55 0.21
CA ASP A 157 2.05 -33.22 -1.08
C ASP A 157 2.68 -32.27 -2.09
N THR A 158 4.01 -32.20 -2.09
CA THR A 158 4.80 -31.25 -2.90
C THR A 158 4.40 -31.26 -4.38
N ARG A 159 4.06 -32.44 -4.94
CA ARG A 159 3.64 -32.57 -6.33
C ARG A 159 2.28 -31.93 -6.57
N LYS A 160 1.26 -32.28 -5.76
CA LYS A 160 -0.07 -31.66 -5.90
C LYS A 160 -0.04 -30.18 -5.58
N LEU A 161 0.72 -29.77 -4.57
CA LEU A 161 0.95 -28.38 -4.25
C LEU A 161 1.46 -27.65 -5.50
N GLN A 162 2.53 -28.14 -6.10
CA GLN A 162 3.10 -27.55 -7.30
C GLN A 162 2.07 -27.39 -8.44
N GLU A 163 1.32 -28.44 -8.76
CA GLU A 163 0.29 -28.42 -9.82
C GLU A 163 -0.79 -27.36 -9.55
N GLU A 164 -1.29 -27.29 -8.32
CA GLU A 164 -2.28 -26.29 -7.90
C GLU A 164 -1.72 -24.88 -7.94
N LEU A 165 -0.54 -24.65 -7.34
CA LEU A 165 0.05 -23.31 -7.27
C LEU A 165 0.36 -22.75 -8.66
N GLN A 166 0.74 -23.58 -9.64
CA GLN A 166 0.92 -23.15 -11.03
C GLN A 166 -0.39 -22.72 -11.70
N TYR A 167 -1.51 -23.38 -11.41
CA TYR A 167 -2.80 -22.99 -11.95
C TYR A 167 -3.24 -21.62 -11.42
N TRP A 168 -3.16 -21.43 -10.10
CA TRP A 168 -3.54 -20.18 -9.44
C TRP A 168 -2.60 -19.02 -9.77
N GLU A 169 -1.31 -19.32 -10.02
CA GLU A 169 -0.35 -18.33 -10.49
C GLU A 169 -0.79 -17.66 -11.78
N ARG A 170 -1.12 -18.43 -12.81
CA ARG A 170 -1.55 -17.90 -14.11
C ARG A 170 -2.81 -17.05 -14.00
N LEU A 171 -3.77 -17.48 -13.18
CA LEU A 171 -4.99 -16.71 -12.94
C LEU A 171 -4.69 -15.37 -12.27
N LEU A 172 -3.85 -15.36 -11.23
CA LEU A 172 -3.49 -14.14 -10.52
C LEU A 172 -2.72 -13.18 -11.43
N SER A 173 -1.76 -13.68 -12.21
CA SER A 173 -1.00 -12.90 -13.19
C SER A 173 -1.91 -12.22 -14.21
N ALA A 174 -2.88 -12.97 -14.77
CA ALA A 174 -3.87 -12.43 -15.70
C ALA A 174 -4.74 -11.35 -15.06
N GLN A 175 -5.19 -11.55 -13.82
CA GLN A 175 -6.03 -10.56 -13.14
C GLN A 175 -5.27 -9.30 -12.74
N LEU A 176 -4.00 -9.41 -12.32
CA LEU A 176 -3.16 -8.24 -12.06
C LEU A 176 -2.93 -7.42 -13.33
N THR A 177 -2.77 -8.09 -14.47
CA THR A 177 -2.67 -7.41 -15.77
C THR A 177 -3.96 -6.68 -16.15
N ARG A 178 -5.12 -7.33 -15.96
CA ARG A 178 -6.43 -6.70 -16.19
C ARG A 178 -6.64 -5.49 -15.27
N LEU A 179 -6.33 -5.62 -13.98
CA LEU A 179 -6.47 -4.54 -13.00
C LEU A 179 -5.54 -3.36 -13.31
N LYS A 180 -4.30 -3.62 -13.74
CA LYS A 180 -3.39 -2.57 -14.23
C LYS A 180 -4.01 -1.80 -15.39
N ASN A 181 -4.48 -2.51 -16.41
CA ASN A 181 -5.05 -1.89 -17.60
C ASN A 181 -6.29 -1.06 -17.26
N ALA A 182 -7.15 -1.56 -16.36
CA ALA A 182 -8.31 -0.84 -15.85
C ALA A 182 -7.93 0.51 -15.21
N MET A 183 -6.86 0.53 -14.39
CA MET A 183 -6.36 1.76 -13.77
C MET A 183 -5.74 2.75 -14.78
N LEU A 184 -4.99 2.23 -15.75
CA LEU A 184 -4.27 3.07 -16.72
C LEU A 184 -5.19 3.65 -17.80
N ARG A 185 -6.11 2.83 -18.30
CA ARG A 185 -6.89 3.08 -19.53
C ARG A 185 -8.36 3.36 -19.27
N ASP A 186 -8.97 2.67 -18.31
CA ASP A 186 -10.44 2.67 -18.15
C ASP A 186 -10.93 3.61 -17.04
N GLY A 187 -10.03 4.43 -16.48
CA GLY A 187 -10.38 5.44 -15.47
C GLY A 187 -10.62 4.88 -14.06
N HIS A 188 -10.31 3.60 -13.82
CA HIS A 188 -10.48 2.96 -12.51
C HIS A 188 -9.32 3.23 -11.54
N MET A 189 -8.57 4.31 -11.73
CA MET A 189 -7.51 4.70 -10.82
C MET A 189 -8.11 5.20 -9.50
N SER A 190 -7.65 4.61 -8.39
CA SER A 190 -7.95 5.01 -7.03
C SER A 190 -6.87 4.47 -6.09
N SER A 191 -6.78 5.01 -4.90
CA SER A 191 -5.95 4.51 -3.80
C SER A 191 -6.26 3.06 -3.48
N GLY A 192 -7.54 2.68 -3.47
CA GLY A 192 -7.98 1.31 -3.22
C GLY A 192 -7.49 0.35 -4.31
N THR A 193 -7.75 0.65 -5.58
CA THR A 193 -7.33 -0.20 -6.71
C THR A 193 -5.81 -0.29 -6.83
N LEU A 194 -5.08 0.79 -6.53
CA LEU A 194 -3.62 0.78 -6.46
C LEU A 194 -3.12 -0.13 -5.34
N LYS A 195 -3.68 -0.01 -4.12
CA LYS A 195 -3.33 -0.85 -2.97
C LYS A 195 -3.48 -2.33 -3.31
N ILE A 196 -4.61 -2.67 -3.92
CA ILE A 196 -4.96 -4.03 -4.35
C ILE A 196 -3.93 -4.57 -5.33
N TRP A 197 -3.61 -3.78 -6.36
CA TRP A 197 -2.64 -4.20 -7.36
C TRP A 197 -1.25 -4.41 -6.75
N VAL A 198 -0.79 -3.46 -5.92
CA VAL A 198 0.52 -3.52 -5.25
C VAL A 198 0.64 -4.75 -4.36
N ASN A 199 -0.37 -5.00 -3.53
CA ASN A 199 -0.38 -6.15 -2.63
C ASN A 199 -0.49 -7.47 -3.39
N GLY A 200 -1.30 -7.52 -4.44
CA GLY A 200 -1.40 -8.69 -5.31
C GLY A 200 -0.10 -8.96 -6.06
N ALA A 201 0.60 -7.93 -6.55
CA ALA A 201 1.92 -8.06 -7.19
C ALA A 201 3.01 -8.51 -6.20
N ALA A 202 2.98 -7.99 -4.97
CA ALA A 202 3.88 -8.42 -3.90
C ALA A 202 3.65 -9.90 -3.54
N PHE A 203 2.39 -10.31 -3.39
CA PHE A 203 1.99 -11.70 -3.16
C PHE A 203 2.39 -12.60 -4.34
N HIS A 204 2.14 -12.18 -5.58
CA HIS A 204 2.49 -12.93 -6.78
C HIS A 204 4.00 -13.17 -6.89
N SER A 205 4.80 -12.16 -6.56
CA SER A 205 6.26 -12.29 -6.49
C SER A 205 6.67 -13.38 -5.49
N GLN A 206 6.07 -13.39 -4.29
CA GLN A 206 6.35 -14.42 -3.27
C GLN A 206 5.85 -15.81 -3.66
N MET A 207 4.73 -15.90 -4.37
CA MET A 207 4.23 -17.16 -4.94
C MET A 207 5.22 -17.73 -5.96
N LEU A 208 5.75 -16.91 -6.87
CA LEU A 208 6.74 -17.36 -7.86
C LEU A 208 8.07 -17.78 -7.21
N ILE A 209 8.52 -17.05 -6.18
CA ILE A 209 9.67 -17.45 -5.35
C ILE A 209 9.40 -18.81 -4.70
N HIS A 210 8.20 -19.01 -4.15
CA HIS A 210 7.82 -20.28 -3.53
C HIS A 210 7.76 -21.42 -4.56
N LEU A 211 7.21 -21.20 -5.75
CA LEU A 211 7.24 -22.16 -6.86
C LEU A 211 8.67 -22.53 -7.27
N ALA A 212 9.58 -21.54 -7.35
CA ALA A 212 10.99 -21.77 -7.66
C ALA A 212 11.72 -22.57 -6.56
N ARG A 213 11.25 -22.52 -5.31
CA ARG A 213 11.76 -23.40 -4.22
C ARG A 213 11.31 -24.84 -4.38
N LEU A 214 10.10 -25.05 -4.91
CA LEU A 214 9.53 -26.39 -5.14
C LEU A 214 10.11 -27.07 -6.38
N GLN A 215 10.59 -26.30 -7.37
CA GLN A 215 11.06 -26.84 -8.66
C GLN A 215 12.54 -26.56 -8.93
N PRO A 216 13.29 -27.55 -9.47
CA PRO A 216 14.61 -27.31 -10.05
C PRO A 216 14.44 -26.60 -11.41
N GLY A 217 14.06 -25.32 -11.40
CA GLY A 217 13.76 -24.53 -12.61
C GLY A 217 14.38 -23.13 -12.65
N GLY A 218 15.11 -22.74 -11.60
CA GLY A 218 15.79 -21.44 -11.51
C GLY A 218 14.84 -20.26 -11.22
N SER A 219 15.41 -19.07 -11.12
CA SER A 219 14.72 -17.85 -10.68
C SER A 219 14.03 -17.07 -11.80
N THR A 220 14.07 -17.56 -13.05
CA THR A 220 13.66 -16.81 -14.25
C THR A 220 12.22 -16.29 -14.21
N PRO A 221 11.18 -17.10 -13.92
CA PRO A 221 9.80 -16.59 -13.89
C PRO A 221 9.59 -15.51 -12.83
N ALA A 222 10.14 -15.72 -11.63
CA ALA A 222 10.09 -14.75 -10.54
C ALA A 222 10.81 -13.44 -10.92
N ARG A 223 11.99 -13.55 -11.52
CA ARG A 223 12.80 -12.41 -11.96
C ARG A 223 12.06 -11.56 -12.98
N VAL A 224 11.52 -12.20 -14.02
CA VAL A 224 10.77 -11.51 -15.08
C VAL A 224 9.56 -10.79 -14.50
N ALA A 225 8.76 -11.47 -13.68
CA ALA A 225 7.58 -10.86 -13.07
C ALA A 225 7.94 -9.66 -12.18
N ILE A 226 8.98 -9.77 -11.33
CA ILE A 226 9.39 -8.68 -10.44
C ILE A 226 9.89 -7.48 -11.26
N CYS A 227 10.68 -7.69 -12.32
CA CYS A 227 11.09 -6.60 -13.21
C CYS A 227 9.87 -5.90 -13.83
N THR A 228 8.92 -6.67 -14.38
CA THR A 228 7.68 -6.12 -14.92
C THR A 228 6.89 -5.34 -13.88
N TYR A 229 6.81 -5.82 -12.64
CA TYR A 229 6.13 -5.09 -11.57
C TYR A 229 6.83 -3.79 -11.17
N GLN A 230 8.14 -3.68 -11.30
CA GLN A 230 8.84 -2.41 -11.08
C GLN A 230 8.48 -1.36 -12.13
N GLU A 231 8.44 -1.77 -13.40
CA GLU A 231 8.05 -0.92 -14.52
C GLU A 231 6.58 -0.51 -14.41
N ASP A 232 5.70 -1.48 -14.19
CA ASP A 232 4.26 -1.27 -14.04
C ASP A 232 3.94 -0.38 -12.82
N LEU A 233 4.64 -0.57 -11.70
CA LEU A 233 4.47 0.28 -10.51
C LEU A 233 4.83 1.73 -10.82
N GLN A 234 5.89 1.97 -11.59
CA GLN A 234 6.28 3.34 -11.95
C GLN A 234 5.20 4.01 -12.80
N GLU A 235 4.67 3.31 -13.81
CA GLU A 235 3.58 3.84 -14.65
C GLU A 235 2.31 4.11 -13.82
N LEU A 236 1.95 3.18 -12.92
CA LEU A 236 0.81 3.32 -12.03
C LEU A 236 0.97 4.48 -11.06
N LEU A 237 2.16 4.68 -10.48
CA LEU A 237 2.44 5.81 -9.60
C LEU A 237 2.33 7.14 -10.35
N ASP A 238 2.80 7.22 -11.59
CA ASP A 238 2.70 8.44 -12.39
C ASP A 238 1.24 8.75 -12.78
N LYS A 239 0.43 7.72 -13.04
CA LYS A 239 -1.02 7.86 -13.24
C LYS A 239 -1.73 8.26 -11.94
N TYR A 240 -1.36 7.64 -10.82
CA TYR A 240 -1.94 7.91 -9.50
C TYR A 240 -1.61 9.34 -9.02
N ARG A 241 -0.39 9.84 -9.28
CA ARG A 241 0.01 11.23 -8.99
C ARG A 241 -0.91 12.23 -9.67
N ARG A 242 -1.16 12.05 -10.98
CA ARG A 242 -2.09 12.88 -11.74
C ARG A 242 -3.53 12.77 -11.22
N TYR A 243 -3.96 11.56 -10.87
CA TYR A 243 -5.26 11.33 -10.27
C TYR A 243 -5.41 12.09 -8.94
N LYS A 244 -4.43 12.03 -8.02
CA LYS A 244 -4.46 12.76 -6.74
C LYS A 244 -4.46 14.27 -6.93
N ALA A 245 -3.69 14.81 -7.87
CA ALA A 245 -3.72 16.23 -8.21
C ALA A 245 -5.12 16.70 -8.68
N SER A 246 -5.92 15.80 -9.28
CA SER A 246 -7.31 16.10 -9.66
C SER A 246 -8.34 15.83 -8.56
N SER A 247 -8.02 14.97 -7.58
CA SER A 247 -8.95 14.60 -6.50
C SER A 247 -8.86 15.54 -5.30
N ILE A 248 -7.70 16.17 -5.12
CA ILE A 248 -7.44 17.14 -4.05
C ILE A 248 -7.81 18.53 -4.52
N VAL A 249 -8.54 19.25 -3.67
CA VAL A 249 -8.97 20.61 -3.93
C VAL A 249 -8.57 21.46 -2.74
N LEU A 250 -8.07 22.65 -3.04
CA LEU A 250 -7.76 23.68 -2.06
C LEU A 250 -8.70 24.85 -2.30
N GLU A 251 -9.43 25.23 -1.27
CA GLU A 251 -10.41 26.30 -1.27
C GLU A 251 -10.07 27.33 -0.19
N ARG A 252 -10.50 28.55 -0.45
CA ARG A 252 -10.34 29.65 0.49
C ARG A 252 -11.54 29.68 1.45
N ARG A 253 -11.28 29.89 2.74
CA ARG A 253 -12.33 30.13 3.73
C ARG A 253 -12.49 31.63 3.94
N GLU A 254 -13.65 32.16 3.58
CA GLU A 254 -13.95 33.60 3.68
C GLU A 254 -15.09 33.81 4.68
N ALA A 255 -14.93 34.79 5.58
CA ALA A 255 -16.01 35.23 6.44
C ALA A 255 -16.76 36.36 5.72
N ILE A 256 -18.08 36.22 5.61
CA ILE A 256 -18.92 37.33 5.17
C ILE A 256 -19.33 38.11 6.41
N GLU A 257 -18.66 39.23 6.66
CA GLU A 257 -19.20 40.23 7.57
C GLU A 257 -20.37 40.94 6.88
N VAL A 258 -21.60 40.50 7.18
CA VAL A 258 -22.79 41.25 6.77
C VAL A 258 -22.90 42.47 7.67
N ASN A 259 -22.24 43.57 7.29
CA ASN A 259 -22.55 44.87 7.85
C ASN A 259 -23.97 45.25 7.41
N VAL A 260 -24.95 45.10 8.30
CA VAL A 260 -26.36 45.54 8.12
C VAL A 260 -26.45 47.06 8.23
N SER A 261 -25.62 47.77 7.49
CA SER A 261 -25.75 49.20 7.25
C SER A 261 -25.79 49.39 5.73
N VAL A 262 -26.95 49.84 5.24
CA VAL A 262 -27.23 50.17 3.84
C VAL A 262 -26.11 51.05 3.28
N SER A 263 -25.15 50.44 2.62
CA SER A 263 -23.94 51.12 2.16
C SER A 263 -23.49 50.48 0.86
N MET A 264 -23.35 51.34 -0.15
CA MET A 264 -23.09 51.05 -1.56
C MET A 264 -21.59 50.78 -1.81
N TYR A 265 -20.91 50.08 -0.89
CA TYR A 265 -19.48 49.74 -0.98
C TYR A 265 -19.28 48.21 -1.08
N PRO A 266 -18.21 47.75 -1.74
CA PRO A 266 -17.91 46.32 -1.87
C PRO A 266 -17.78 45.68 -0.48
N VAL A 267 -18.33 44.48 -0.35
CA VAL A 267 -18.21 43.64 0.86
C VAL A 267 -16.74 43.27 1.02
N ASP A 268 -16.11 43.70 2.12
CA ASP A 268 -14.76 43.27 2.46
C ASP A 268 -14.83 41.79 2.93
N HIS A 269 -14.23 40.90 2.14
CA HIS A 269 -14.12 39.48 2.48
C HIS A 269 -12.86 39.27 3.32
N GLU A 270 -13.03 38.93 4.60
CA GLU A 270 -11.88 38.64 5.47
C GLU A 270 -11.35 37.21 5.29
N ILE A 271 -10.07 37.20 4.95
CA ILE A 271 -9.06 36.15 4.88
C ILE A 271 -8.83 35.30 6.13
N PHE A 272 -9.69 34.39 6.58
CA PHE A 272 -9.36 33.67 7.83
C PHE A 272 -8.64 32.32 7.64
N GLY A 273 -8.65 31.71 6.45
CA GLY A 273 -7.81 30.53 6.19
C GLY A 273 -8.11 29.77 4.91
N TYR A 274 -7.69 28.51 4.87
CA TYR A 274 -7.85 27.61 3.72
C TYR A 274 -8.41 26.25 4.16
N GLU A 275 -9.16 25.61 3.28
CA GLU A 275 -9.66 24.24 3.43
C GLU A 275 -9.09 23.39 2.30
N ILE A 276 -8.48 22.27 2.66
CA ILE A 276 -8.01 21.27 1.69
C ILE A 276 -8.85 20.01 1.86
N HIS A 277 -9.42 19.52 0.77
CA HIS A 277 -10.22 18.31 0.79
C HIS A 277 -9.81 17.33 -0.29
N ASP A 278 -9.88 16.05 0.04
CA ASP A 278 -9.65 14.95 -0.88
C ASP A 278 -10.99 14.28 -1.19
N ARG A 279 -11.47 14.51 -2.42
CA ARG A 279 -12.78 14.00 -2.88
C ARG A 279 -12.86 12.48 -2.87
N GLU A 280 -11.73 11.81 -3.05
CA GLU A 280 -11.66 10.36 -3.03
C GLU A 280 -11.89 9.82 -1.61
N LEU A 281 -11.12 10.33 -0.65
CA LEU A 281 -11.15 9.85 0.73
C LEU A 281 -12.30 10.44 1.54
N LYS A 282 -13.00 11.44 1.01
CA LYS A 282 -13.99 12.25 1.74
C LYS A 282 -13.42 12.83 3.04
N ARG A 283 -12.12 13.13 3.01
CA ARG A 283 -11.39 13.73 4.13
C ARG A 283 -11.12 15.19 3.81
N LYS A 284 -11.16 16.01 4.85
CA LYS A 284 -10.80 17.42 4.77
C LYS A 284 -9.89 17.80 5.92
N GLY A 285 -9.15 18.89 5.73
CA GLY A 285 -8.49 19.57 6.82
C GLY A 285 -8.45 21.06 6.57
N GLU A 286 -8.29 21.78 7.66
CA GLU A 286 -8.41 23.22 7.71
C GLU A 286 -7.08 23.78 8.23
N ILE A 287 -6.71 24.93 7.69
CA ILE A 287 -5.50 25.64 8.08
C ILE A 287 -5.80 27.13 8.16
N ASP A 288 -5.24 27.78 9.19
CA ASP A 288 -5.46 29.20 9.42
C ASP A 288 -4.48 30.03 8.58
N ILE A 289 -4.90 31.25 8.22
CA ILE A 289 -4.10 32.14 7.36
C ILE A 289 -2.73 32.48 7.98
N ASP A 290 -2.65 32.53 9.31
CA ASP A 290 -1.41 32.81 10.04
C ASP A 290 -0.37 31.71 9.85
N ASP A 291 -0.82 30.48 9.58
CA ASP A 291 0.04 29.35 9.33
C ASP A 291 0.51 29.26 7.89
N ILE A 292 -0.30 29.75 6.96
CA ILE A 292 -0.05 29.67 5.53
C ILE A 292 -0.62 30.90 4.83
N ASN A 293 0.28 31.72 4.29
CA ASN A 293 -0.10 32.82 3.41
C ASN A 293 0.14 32.39 1.97
N ILE A 294 -0.94 32.14 1.21
CA ILE A 294 -0.87 31.84 -0.23
C ILE A 294 -1.11 33.16 -0.96
N PRO A 295 -0.08 33.77 -1.57
CA PRO A 295 -0.24 35.05 -2.27
C PRO A 295 -1.24 34.94 -3.41
N SER A 296 -1.98 36.01 -3.71
CA SER A 296 -3.01 36.02 -4.76
C SER A 296 -2.50 35.72 -6.16
N TYR A 297 -1.20 35.91 -6.41
CA TYR A 297 -0.54 35.59 -7.67
C TYR A 297 -0.09 34.11 -7.80
N VAL A 298 -0.23 33.32 -6.73
CA VAL A 298 0.02 31.87 -6.72
C VAL A 298 -1.31 31.16 -6.90
N SER A 299 -1.43 30.32 -7.92
CA SER A 299 -2.65 29.54 -8.13
C SER A 299 -2.75 28.40 -7.12
N TYR A 300 -3.97 28.09 -6.67
CA TYR A 300 -4.22 26.93 -5.82
C TYR A 300 -3.86 25.62 -6.52
N SER A 301 -3.98 25.55 -7.85
CA SER A 301 -3.55 24.37 -8.62
C SER A 301 -2.05 24.12 -8.50
N SER A 302 -1.21 25.16 -8.52
CA SER A 302 0.24 25.03 -8.30
C SER A 302 0.56 24.57 -6.88
N VAL A 303 -0.16 25.07 -5.86
CA VAL A 303 0.00 24.61 -4.47
C VAL A 303 -0.41 23.15 -4.32
N VAL A 304 -1.54 22.74 -4.91
CA VAL A 304 -2.00 21.34 -4.90
C VAL A 304 -1.00 20.43 -5.62
N GLN A 305 -0.46 20.86 -6.77
CA GLN A 305 0.55 20.09 -7.48
C GLN A 305 1.80 19.89 -6.61
N ALA A 306 2.33 20.97 -6.01
CA ALA A 306 3.48 20.89 -5.11
C ALA A 306 3.19 20.03 -3.86
N TYR A 307 1.96 20.07 -3.33
CA TYR A 307 1.53 19.23 -2.21
C TYR A 307 1.54 17.74 -2.58
N VAL A 308 1.00 17.39 -3.76
CA VAL A 308 1.01 16.02 -4.29
C VAL A 308 2.44 15.57 -4.59
N ASP A 309 3.28 16.44 -5.13
CA ASP A 309 4.67 16.11 -5.45
C ASP A 309 5.47 15.81 -4.19
N ARG A 310 5.23 16.58 -3.12
CA ARG A 310 5.76 16.31 -1.79
C ARG A 310 5.23 14.98 -1.24
N MET A 311 3.94 14.70 -1.38
CA MET A 311 3.36 13.41 -1.00
C MET A 311 4.08 12.24 -1.68
N PHE A 312 4.36 12.32 -2.98
CA PHE A 312 5.01 11.23 -3.71
C PHE A 312 6.52 11.10 -3.48
N SER A 313 7.18 12.17 -3.04
CA SER A 313 8.61 12.17 -2.73
C SER A 313 8.91 11.80 -1.27
N GLN A 314 8.02 12.13 -0.33
CA GLN A 314 8.25 11.95 1.10
C GLN A 314 7.40 10.85 1.75
N CYS A 315 6.38 10.32 1.07
CA CYS A 315 5.57 9.25 1.62
C CYS A 315 6.35 7.93 1.69
N GLU A 316 6.54 7.44 2.92
CA GLU A 316 7.19 6.16 3.20
C GLU A 316 6.54 4.97 2.50
N GLN A 317 5.22 4.99 2.31
CA GLN A 317 4.52 3.92 1.61
C GLN A 317 4.92 3.88 0.12
N ILE A 318 5.02 5.03 -0.54
CA ILE A 318 5.39 5.13 -1.96
C ILE A 318 6.84 4.71 -2.18
N THR A 319 7.74 5.22 -1.36
CA THR A 319 9.15 4.81 -1.41
C THR A 319 9.32 3.35 -1.02
N GLY A 320 8.54 2.87 -0.05
CA GLY A 320 8.55 1.49 0.44
C GLY A 320 8.12 0.48 -0.63
N MET A 321 7.10 0.80 -1.43
CA MET A 321 6.69 -0.06 -2.56
C MET A 321 7.82 -0.25 -3.57
N ARG A 322 8.47 0.84 -3.99
CA ARG A 322 9.62 0.78 -4.93
C ARG A 322 10.77 0.00 -4.34
N GLN A 323 11.08 0.24 -3.07
CA GLN A 323 12.17 -0.42 -2.36
C GLN A 323 11.91 -1.92 -2.21
N TYR A 324 10.67 -2.33 -1.91
CA TYR A 324 10.27 -3.72 -1.78
C TYR A 324 10.60 -4.54 -3.03
N PHE A 325 10.14 -4.11 -4.22
CA PHE A 325 10.40 -4.87 -5.45
C PHE A 325 11.88 -4.88 -5.80
N ARG A 326 12.60 -3.76 -5.55
CA ARG A 326 14.05 -3.67 -5.74
C ARG A 326 14.81 -4.63 -4.84
N ASP A 327 14.47 -4.69 -3.57
CA ASP A 327 15.11 -5.59 -2.61
C ASP A 327 14.77 -7.05 -2.88
N THR A 328 13.52 -7.34 -3.24
CA THR A 328 13.10 -8.68 -3.62
C THR A 328 13.88 -9.16 -4.85
N LEU A 329 14.04 -8.31 -5.87
CA LEU A 329 14.82 -8.64 -7.06
C LEU A 329 16.31 -8.85 -6.73
N ARG A 330 16.89 -7.95 -5.94
CA ARG A 330 18.31 -8.01 -5.53
C ARG A 330 18.61 -9.27 -4.74
N ASN A 331 17.71 -9.67 -3.85
CA ASN A 331 17.89 -10.81 -2.97
C ASN A 331 17.26 -12.10 -3.52
N LEU A 332 16.77 -12.10 -4.77
CA LEU A 332 15.92 -13.16 -5.32
C LEU A 332 16.52 -14.55 -5.19
N ASP A 333 17.78 -14.72 -5.61
CA ASP A 333 18.42 -16.04 -5.57
C ASP A 333 18.67 -16.50 -4.13
N THR A 334 18.94 -15.57 -3.20
CA THR A 334 19.06 -15.88 -1.76
C THR A 334 17.70 -16.28 -1.20
N LEU A 335 16.63 -15.55 -1.53
CA LEU A 335 15.27 -15.88 -1.13
C LEU A 335 14.87 -17.28 -1.64
N ILE A 336 15.19 -17.63 -2.89
CA ILE A 336 14.91 -18.97 -3.44
C ILE A 336 15.76 -20.05 -2.76
N ALA A 337 17.01 -19.77 -2.43
CA ALA A 337 17.86 -20.71 -1.70
C ALA A 337 17.39 -20.96 -0.26
N GLN A 338 16.62 -20.05 0.34
CA GLN A 338 16.03 -20.26 1.66
C GLN A 338 14.97 -21.36 1.62
N ARG A 339 15.25 -22.45 2.34
CA ARG A 339 14.33 -23.58 2.54
C ARG A 339 13.69 -23.63 3.94
N GLY A 340 13.80 -22.51 4.68
CA GLY A 340 13.54 -22.42 6.13
C GLY A 340 12.46 -23.36 6.65
N GLU A 341 12.80 -24.12 7.69
CA GLU A 341 11.88 -24.98 8.43
C GLU A 341 11.38 -24.25 9.66
N PHE A 342 10.07 -24.30 9.92
CA PHE A 342 9.52 -23.83 11.18
C PHE A 342 9.30 -25.00 12.13
N ARG A 343 9.99 -24.98 13.28
CA ARG A 343 9.89 -25.98 14.34
C ARG A 343 9.00 -25.44 15.46
N TYR A 344 7.96 -26.19 15.79
CA TYR A 344 7.00 -25.83 16.84
C TYR A 344 7.60 -25.85 18.25
N PHE A 345 8.66 -26.66 18.44
CA PHE A 345 9.35 -26.86 19.71
C PHE A 345 10.87 -26.74 19.47
N THR A 346 11.51 -25.83 20.19
CA THR A 346 12.97 -25.73 20.34
C THR A 346 13.31 -25.75 21.80
#